data_AF-A0A1G1N5Q3-F1
#
_entry.id   AF-A0A1G1N5Q3-F1
#
_cell.length_a   1.000
_cell.length_b   1.000
_cell.length_c   1.000
_cell.angle_alpha   90.00
_cell.angle_beta   90.00
_cell.angle_gamma   90.00
#
_symmetry.space_group_name_H-M   'P 1'
#
loop_
_entity.id
_entity.type
_entity.pdbx_description
1 polymer ?
#
loop_
_entity_poly.entity_id
_entity_poly.type
_entity_poly.pdbx_seq_one_letter_code
_entity_poly.pdbx_strand_id
1 'polypeptide(L)'
;MNKKNIIKVELAAALFFLGLGGWCLHLRIHPPLKNAANLIPFISGIGSVFCLPLLFCFRPTLALAYISNGFLAIIGSITMAHFSLAHFQGPITPEGIILNTTFADIAILWGKFALGKALFDLEFLKSEADLAARGRFFRYPNMGWWWAHLFTLAIVYALGNIFWK
;
A
#
# COMPACT_ATOMS: atom_id res chain seq x y z
N MET A 1 5.84 29.19 -7.47
CA MET A 1 6.15 27.73 -7.42
C MET A 1 6.04 27.14 -8.82
N ASN A 2 6.95 26.27 -9.24
CA ASN A 2 6.82 25.56 -10.53
C ASN A 2 5.61 24.59 -10.47
N LYS A 3 4.85 24.44 -11.57
CA LYS A 3 3.70 23.51 -11.68
C LYS A 3 4.01 22.10 -11.16
N LYS A 4 5.21 21.58 -11.48
CA LYS A 4 5.67 20.28 -10.96
C LYS A 4 5.70 20.22 -9.43
N ASN A 5 6.15 21.28 -8.78
CA ASN A 5 6.23 21.33 -7.32
C ASN A 5 4.83 21.44 -6.68
N ILE A 6 3.89 22.11 -7.34
CA ILE A 6 2.48 22.17 -6.88
C ILE A 6 1.89 20.76 -6.90
N ILE A 7 1.96 20.06 -8.04
CA ILE A 7 1.46 18.69 -8.19
C ILE A 7 2.12 17.75 -7.18
N LYS A 8 3.43 17.88 -6.96
CA LYS A 8 4.16 17.07 -5.97
C LYS A 8 3.62 17.27 -4.55
N VAL A 9 3.37 18.51 -4.14
CA VAL A 9 2.83 18.82 -2.81
C VAL A 9 1.40 18.31 -2.68
N GLU A 10 0.56 18.49 -3.70
CA GLU A 10 -0.82 17.98 -3.72
C GLU A 10 -0.86 16.45 -3.60
N LEU A 11 -0.03 15.73 -4.36
CA LEU A 11 0.05 14.28 -4.28
C LEU A 11 0.60 13.80 -2.92
N ALA A 12 1.58 14.49 -2.34
CA ALA A 12 2.10 14.17 -1.02
C ALA A 12 1.04 14.41 0.09
N ALA A 13 0.27 15.49 -0.02
CA ALA A 13 -0.85 15.77 0.87
C ALA A 13 -1.96 14.71 0.72
N ALA A 14 -2.32 14.34 -0.52
CA ALA A 14 -3.26 13.27 -0.78
C ALA A 14 -2.79 11.93 -0.18
N LEU A 15 -1.50 11.60 -0.31
CA LEU A 15 -0.91 10.40 0.28
C LEU A 15 -1.00 10.42 1.81
N PHE A 16 -0.75 11.58 2.44
CA PHE A 16 -0.89 11.78 3.88
C PHE A 16 -2.35 11.58 4.33
N PHE A 17 -3.32 12.28 3.74
CA PHE A 17 -4.72 12.21 4.16
C PHE A 17 -5.34 10.84 3.88
N LEU A 18 -5.04 10.24 2.73
CA LEU A 18 -5.48 8.88 2.42
C LEU A 18 -4.86 7.85 3.38
N GLY A 19 -3.58 8.05 3.72
CA GLY A 19 -2.89 7.30 4.77
C GLY A 19 -3.55 7.42 6.13
N LEU A 20 -3.83 8.65 6.56
CA LEU A 20 -4.46 8.94 7.84
C LEU A 20 -5.85 8.33 7.92
N GLY A 21 -6.66 8.47 6.87
CA GLY A 21 -7.99 7.87 6.78
C GLY A 21 -7.95 6.35 6.88
N GLY A 22 -7.07 5.70 6.11
CA GLY A 22 -6.89 4.24 6.18
C GLY A 22 -6.37 3.77 7.53
N TRP A 23 -5.44 4.51 8.15
CA TRP A 23 -4.94 4.16 9.48
C TRP A 23 -6.03 4.30 10.54
N CYS A 24 -6.81 5.38 10.54
CA CYS A 24 -7.93 5.56 11.45
C CYS A 24 -8.99 4.45 11.30
N LEU A 25 -9.30 4.03 10.06
CA LEU A 25 -10.19 2.90 9.80
C LEU A 25 -9.61 1.61 10.40
N HIS A 26 -8.32 1.36 10.18
CA HIS A 26 -7.64 0.19 10.72
C HIS A 26 -7.63 0.16 12.25
N LEU A 27 -7.41 1.30 12.93
CA LEU A 27 -7.43 1.39 14.39
C LEU A 27 -8.80 1.10 15.01
N ARG A 28 -9.88 1.36 14.27
CA ARG A 28 -11.24 1.00 14.68
C ARG A 28 -11.42 -0.51 14.74
N ILE A 29 -10.85 -1.24 13.77
CA ILE A 29 -10.96 -2.69 13.63
C ILE A 29 -9.94 -3.40 14.54
N HIS A 30 -8.71 -2.87 14.60
CA HIS A 30 -7.58 -3.42 15.35
C HIS A 30 -7.04 -2.43 16.39
N PRO A 31 -7.69 -2.28 17.56
CA PRO A 31 -7.17 -1.43 18.62
C PRO A 31 -5.80 -1.93 19.10
N PRO A 32 -4.78 -1.06 19.22
CA PRO A 32 -3.40 -1.47 19.51
C PRO A 32 -3.24 -2.08 20.91
N LEU A 33 -4.07 -1.64 21.87
CA LEU A 33 -4.01 -2.10 23.26
C LEU A 33 -4.72 -3.43 23.52
N LYS A 34 -5.45 -3.97 22.53
CA LYS A 34 -6.22 -5.22 22.71
C LYS A 34 -5.39 -6.48 22.44
N ASN A 35 -4.39 -6.42 21.57
CA ASN A 35 -3.56 -7.57 21.22
C ASN A 35 -2.16 -7.09 20.78
N ALA A 36 -1.10 -7.74 21.28
CA ALA A 36 0.27 -7.44 20.87
C ALA A 36 0.48 -7.57 19.35
N ALA A 37 -0.26 -8.45 18.68
CA ALA A 37 -0.24 -8.59 17.22
C ALA A 37 -0.70 -7.31 16.48
N ASN A 38 -1.52 -6.45 17.14
CA ASN A 38 -1.99 -5.19 16.56
C ASN A 38 -0.94 -4.06 16.68
N LEU A 39 0.14 -4.27 17.46
CA LEU A 39 1.18 -3.25 17.64
C LEU A 39 2.03 -3.06 16.38
N ILE A 40 2.29 -4.14 15.63
CA ILE A 40 3.05 -4.08 14.38
C ILE A 40 2.29 -3.26 13.32
N PRO A 41 1.01 -3.53 13.01
CA PRO A 41 0.20 -2.68 12.12
C PRO A 41 0.09 -1.23 12.61
N PHE A 42 0.01 -1.01 13.93
CA PHE A 42 -0.01 0.33 14.51
C PHE A 42 1.25 1.14 14.18
N ILE A 43 2.44 0.58 14.49
CA ILE A 43 3.74 1.23 14.23
C ILE A 43 3.96 1.40 12.73
N SER A 44 3.64 0.36 11.94
CA SER A 44 3.68 0.42 10.48
C SER A 44 2.79 1.53 9.93
N GLY A 45 1.61 1.74 10.53
CA GLY A 45 0.70 2.83 10.21
C GLY A 45 1.33 4.20 10.43
N ILE A 46 1.98 4.43 11.57
CA ILE A 46 2.70 5.68 11.85
C ILE A 46 3.75 5.96 10.78
N GLY A 47 4.60 4.96 10.47
CA GLY A 47 5.60 5.10 9.40
C GLY A 47 4.97 5.39 8.04
N SER A 48 3.86 4.73 7.73
CA SER A 48 3.15 4.89 6.46
C SER A 48 2.39 6.22 6.32
N VAL A 49 1.94 6.81 7.43
CA VAL A 49 1.20 8.07 7.45
C VAL A 49 2.15 9.26 7.50
N PHE A 50 3.16 9.23 8.36
CA PHE A 50 3.99 10.41 8.61
C PHE A 50 5.33 10.34 7.89
N CYS A 51 6.03 9.20 7.93
CA CYS A 51 7.36 9.11 7.34
C CYS A 51 7.30 9.03 5.81
N LEU A 52 6.40 8.21 5.23
CA LEU A 52 6.34 8.03 3.78
C LEU A 52 6.11 9.33 2.99
N PRO A 53 5.06 10.15 3.28
CA PRO A 53 4.86 11.40 2.54
C PRO A 53 6.07 12.33 2.63
N LEU A 54 6.72 12.35 3.79
CA LEU A 54 7.91 13.15 4.04
C LEU A 54 9.11 12.65 3.20
N LEU A 55 9.30 11.33 3.09
CA LEU A 55 10.31 10.73 2.20
C LEU A 55 10.02 11.01 0.71
N PHE A 56 8.75 11.11 0.29
CA PHE A 56 8.42 11.51 -1.08
C PHE A 56 8.75 12.99 -1.37
N CYS A 57 8.83 13.84 -0.34
CA CYS A 57 9.22 15.24 -0.52
C CYS A 57 10.69 15.41 -0.94
N PHE A 58 11.59 14.50 -0.53
CA PHE A 58 13.03 14.61 -0.84
C PHE A 58 13.44 13.67 -1.97
N ARG A 59 14.11 14.23 -2.98
CA ARG A 59 14.55 13.47 -4.16
C ARG A 59 15.45 12.26 -3.83
N PRO A 60 16.43 12.35 -2.91
CA PRO A 60 17.30 11.21 -2.57
C PRO A 60 16.55 10.02 -1.96
N THR A 61 15.42 10.28 -1.30
CA THR A 61 14.65 9.25 -0.59
C THR A 61 13.46 8.72 -1.38
N LEU A 62 13.17 9.25 -2.57
CA LEU A 62 12.00 8.86 -3.36
C LEU A 62 11.97 7.39 -3.74
N ALA A 63 13.10 6.81 -4.14
CA ALA A 63 13.16 5.39 -4.48
C ALA A 63 12.87 4.51 -3.26
N LEU A 64 13.43 4.87 -2.10
CA LEU A 64 13.13 4.20 -0.83
C LEU A 64 11.65 4.35 -0.46
N ALA A 65 11.10 5.55 -0.57
CA ALA A 65 9.69 5.83 -0.29
C ALA A 65 8.78 4.98 -1.18
N TYR A 66 9.10 4.89 -2.47
CA TYR A 66 8.34 4.10 -3.45
C TYR A 66 8.39 2.60 -3.15
N ILE A 67 9.59 2.06 -2.91
CA ILE A 67 9.78 0.65 -2.55
C ILE A 67 9.02 0.30 -1.27
N SER A 68 9.19 1.10 -0.22
CA SER A 68 8.51 0.90 1.07
C SER A 68 6.99 1.01 0.94
N ASN A 69 6.48 1.99 0.18
CA ASN A 69 5.05 2.16 -0.04
C ASN A 69 4.41 0.93 -0.72
N GLY A 70 5.08 0.36 -1.73
CA GLY A 70 4.57 -0.82 -2.42
C GLY A 70 4.68 -2.11 -1.60
N PHE A 71 5.77 -2.33 -0.87
CA PHE A 71 5.86 -3.50 0.02
C PHE A 71 4.86 -3.42 1.18
N LEU A 72 4.62 -2.23 1.74
CA LEU A 72 3.54 -2.04 2.73
C LEU A 72 2.16 -2.35 2.14
N ALA A 73 1.88 -1.95 0.90
CA ALA A 73 0.66 -2.31 0.20
C ALA A 73 0.51 -3.83 0.02
N ILE A 74 1.57 -4.52 -0.41
CA ILE A 74 1.57 -5.96 -0.61
C ILE A 74 1.39 -6.72 0.70
N ILE A 75 2.24 -6.45 1.70
CA ILE A 75 2.21 -7.15 2.99
C ILE A 75 0.87 -6.89 3.68
N GLY A 76 0.42 -5.63 3.72
CA GLY A 76 -0.88 -5.27 4.28
C GLY A 76 -2.03 -5.96 3.56
N SER A 77 -2.01 -6.04 2.23
CA SER A 77 -3.06 -6.74 1.47
C SER A 77 -3.12 -8.22 1.80
N ILE A 78 -1.98 -8.90 1.87
CA ILE A 78 -1.92 -10.35 2.14
C ILE A 78 -2.43 -10.64 3.55
N THR A 79 -1.94 -9.92 4.56
CA THR A 79 -2.31 -10.18 5.96
C THR A 79 -3.76 -9.83 6.25
N MET A 80 -4.26 -8.73 5.68
CA MET A 80 -5.66 -8.32 5.83
C MET A 80 -6.61 -9.22 5.05
N ALA A 81 -6.24 -9.67 3.85
CA ALA A 81 -7.03 -10.66 3.12
C ALA A 81 -7.13 -11.97 3.89
N HIS A 82 -6.02 -12.47 4.45
CA HIS A 82 -6.05 -13.65 5.32
C HIS A 82 -6.93 -13.40 6.56
N PHE A 83 -6.77 -12.27 7.25
CA PHE A 83 -7.58 -11.94 8.42
C PHE A 83 -9.08 -11.94 8.09
N SER A 84 -9.46 -11.31 6.98
CA SER A 84 -10.83 -11.29 6.48
C SER A 84 -11.34 -12.70 6.22
N LEU A 85 -10.60 -13.54 5.48
CA LEU A 85 -11.02 -14.92 5.19
C LEU A 85 -11.15 -15.77 6.46
N ALA A 86 -10.28 -15.59 7.44
CA ALA A 86 -10.28 -16.38 8.67
C ALA A 86 -11.37 -15.97 9.68
N HIS A 87 -11.81 -14.70 9.67
CA HIS A 87 -12.74 -14.16 10.68
C HIS A 87 -14.07 -13.66 10.10
N PHE A 88 -14.31 -13.84 8.80
CA PHE A 88 -15.57 -13.42 8.19
C PHE A 88 -16.74 -14.25 8.73
N GLN A 89 -17.68 -13.58 9.42
CA GLN A 89 -18.86 -14.20 10.02
C GLN A 89 -20.18 -13.60 9.49
N GLY A 90 -20.16 -13.00 8.30
CA GLY A 90 -21.32 -12.33 7.71
C GLY A 90 -21.91 -13.05 6.48
N PRO A 91 -23.10 -12.64 6.03
CA PRO A 91 -23.63 -13.06 4.73
C PRO A 91 -22.75 -12.49 3.60
N ILE A 92 -22.58 -13.23 2.52
CA ILE A 92 -21.82 -12.81 1.33
C ILE A 92 -22.69 -11.82 0.52
N THR A 93 -22.78 -10.59 1.01
CA THR A 93 -23.40 -9.45 0.32
C THR A 93 -22.36 -8.36 0.04
N PRO A 94 -22.54 -7.50 -0.98
CA PRO A 94 -21.62 -6.41 -1.25
C PRO A 94 -21.38 -5.51 -0.03
N GLU A 95 -22.45 -5.19 0.70
CA GLU A 95 -22.38 -4.44 1.95
C GLU A 95 -21.59 -5.19 3.02
N GLY A 96 -21.86 -6.48 3.20
CA GLY A 96 -21.14 -7.32 4.17
C GLY A 96 -19.65 -7.42 3.86
N ILE A 97 -19.28 -7.52 2.58
CA ILE A 97 -17.88 -7.52 2.16
C ILE A 97 -17.25 -6.16 2.45
N ILE A 98 -17.89 -5.05 2.08
CA ILE A 98 -17.29 -3.71 2.25
C ILE A 98 -17.16 -3.31 3.72
N LEU A 99 -18.17 -3.63 4.54
CA LEU A 99 -18.26 -3.15 5.93
C LEU A 99 -17.71 -4.14 6.97
N ASN A 100 -17.76 -5.45 6.70
CA ASN A 100 -17.35 -6.49 7.65
C ASN A 100 -16.07 -7.23 7.24
N THR A 101 -15.37 -6.76 6.20
CA THR A 101 -14.02 -7.23 5.85
C THR A 101 -13.07 -6.04 5.78
N THR A 102 -11.79 -6.33 5.68
CA THR A 102 -10.74 -5.33 5.45
C THR A 102 -10.62 -4.92 3.96
N PHE A 103 -11.64 -5.20 3.14
CA PHE A 103 -11.61 -4.85 1.71
C PHE A 103 -11.44 -3.34 1.50
N ALA A 104 -12.14 -2.52 2.29
CA ALA A 104 -12.00 -1.07 2.26
C ALA A 104 -10.56 -0.62 2.61
N ASP A 105 -9.96 -1.22 3.64
CA ASP A 105 -8.57 -0.96 4.04
C ASP A 105 -7.59 -1.32 2.90
N ILE A 106 -7.80 -2.46 2.24
CA ILE A 106 -6.99 -2.91 1.10
C ILE A 106 -7.11 -1.92 -0.06
N ALA A 107 -8.32 -1.49 -0.41
CA ALA A 107 -8.55 -0.52 -1.47
C ALA A 107 -7.83 0.82 -1.18
N ILE A 108 -7.87 1.28 0.07
CA ILE A 108 -7.13 2.48 0.50
C ILE A 108 -5.62 2.29 0.35
N LEU A 109 -5.07 1.13 0.75
CA LEU A 109 -3.64 0.81 0.57
C LEU A 109 -3.19 0.85 -0.89
N TRP A 110 -3.98 0.28 -1.80
CA TRP A 110 -3.68 0.34 -3.24
C TRP A 110 -3.85 1.76 -3.81
N GLY A 111 -4.80 2.54 -3.31
CA GLY A 111 -4.92 3.97 -3.63
C GLY A 111 -3.67 4.76 -3.20
N LYS A 112 -3.14 4.51 -1.99
CA LYS A 112 -1.87 5.10 -1.54
C LYS A 112 -0.70 4.64 -2.39
N PHE A 113 -0.67 3.38 -2.79
CA PHE A 113 0.36 2.87 -3.68
C PHE A 113 0.34 3.60 -5.03
N ALA A 114 -0.84 3.79 -5.62
CA ALA A 114 -1.01 4.54 -6.86
C ALA A 114 -0.54 5.99 -6.75
N LEU A 115 -0.86 6.68 -5.65
CA LEU A 115 -0.34 8.04 -5.39
C LEU A 115 1.19 8.08 -5.25
N GLY A 116 1.78 7.12 -4.52
CA GLY A 116 3.24 7.00 -4.41
C GLY A 116 3.90 6.68 -5.75
N LYS A 117 3.26 5.87 -6.60
CA LYS A 117 3.71 5.65 -7.97
C LYS A 117 3.66 6.93 -8.80
N ALA A 118 2.57 7.69 -8.73
CA ALA A 118 2.46 8.98 -9.42
C ALA A 118 3.56 9.96 -8.97
N LEU A 119 3.87 10.02 -7.67
CA LEU A 119 4.98 10.83 -7.12
C LEU A 119 6.34 10.38 -7.63
N PHE A 120 6.58 9.06 -7.69
CA PHE A 120 7.83 8.50 -8.23
C PHE A 120 7.97 8.82 -9.72
N ASP A 121 6.91 8.58 -10.49
CA ASP A 121 6.86 8.83 -11.93
C ASP A 121 7.06 10.32 -12.24
N LEU A 122 6.45 11.23 -11.47
CA LEU A 122 6.60 12.68 -11.63
C LEU A 122 8.08 13.15 -11.52
N GLU A 123 8.90 12.45 -10.71
CA GLU A 123 10.30 12.81 -10.53
C GLU A 123 11.24 12.07 -11.50
N PHE A 124 11.01 10.79 -11.75
CA PHE A 124 11.95 9.92 -12.48
C PHE A 124 11.53 9.60 -13.91
N LEU A 125 10.24 9.58 -14.23
CA LEU A 125 9.76 9.42 -15.59
C LEU A 125 9.68 10.80 -16.23
N LYS A 126 10.79 11.23 -16.83
CA LYS A 126 10.72 12.19 -17.94
C LYS A 126 9.81 11.58 -19.01
N SER A 127 9.03 12.44 -19.67
CA SER A 127 8.10 12.20 -20.78
C SER A 127 8.58 11.24 -21.88
N GLU A 128 8.81 9.98 -21.54
CA GLU A 128 9.08 8.87 -22.43
C GLU A 128 8.08 7.78 -22.07
N ALA A 129 6.87 7.96 -22.59
CA ALA A 129 5.90 6.90 -22.80
C ALA A 129 6.48 5.68 -23.58
N ASP A 130 7.72 5.80 -24.07
CA ASP A 130 8.39 4.89 -24.99
C ASP A 130 9.07 3.68 -24.30
N LEU A 131 9.45 3.78 -23.02
CA LEU A 131 10.18 2.68 -22.35
C LEU A 131 9.27 1.57 -21.81
N ALA A 132 8.02 1.91 -21.43
CA ALA A 132 6.99 0.94 -21.04
C ALA A 132 6.51 0.12 -22.25
N ALA A 133 6.59 0.67 -23.47
CA ALA A 133 6.17 0.01 -24.71
C ALA A 133 7.12 -1.11 -25.19
N ARG A 134 8.37 -1.16 -24.73
CA ARG A 134 9.38 -2.16 -25.18
C ARG A 134 9.39 -3.48 -24.38
N GLY A 135 8.23 -3.99 -23.97
CA GLY A 135 8.11 -5.33 -23.35
C GLY A 135 8.72 -5.49 -21.94
N ARG A 136 9.11 -4.41 -21.26
CA ARG A 136 9.75 -4.45 -19.92
C ARG A 136 8.75 -4.27 -18.76
N PHE A 137 7.52 -4.70 -18.94
CA PHE A 137 6.44 -4.55 -17.95
C PHE A 137 6.77 -5.16 -16.58
N PHE A 138 7.53 -6.26 -16.54
CA PHE A 138 7.94 -6.95 -15.31
C PHE A 138 9.20 -6.38 -14.64
N ARG A 139 9.79 -5.31 -15.17
CA ARG A 139 10.99 -4.67 -14.62
C ARG A 139 10.60 -3.48 -13.75
N TYR A 140 11.31 -3.29 -12.63
CA TYR A 140 11.21 -2.06 -11.82
C TYR A 140 11.37 -0.82 -12.72
N PRO A 141 10.53 0.24 -12.56
CA PRO A 141 9.49 0.45 -11.55
C PRO A 141 8.06 0.08 -12.01
N ASN A 142 7.90 -0.70 -13.07
CA ASN A 142 6.60 -0.94 -13.71
C ASN A 142 5.64 -1.83 -12.87
N MET A 143 4.34 -1.76 -13.16
CA MET A 143 3.31 -2.51 -12.42
C MET A 143 3.50 -4.03 -12.45
N GLY A 144 4.02 -4.60 -13.54
CA GLY A 144 4.27 -6.04 -13.61
C GLY A 144 5.26 -6.53 -12.56
N TRP A 145 6.26 -5.71 -12.22
CA TRP A 145 7.20 -6.00 -11.15
C TRP A 145 6.48 -6.12 -9.80
N TRP A 146 5.53 -5.22 -9.52
CA TRP A 146 4.74 -5.24 -8.29
C TRP A 146 3.76 -6.41 -8.23
N TRP A 147 3.10 -6.73 -9.35
CA TRP A 147 2.23 -7.91 -9.41
C TRP A 147 3.01 -9.20 -9.18
N ALA A 148 4.18 -9.35 -9.77
CA ALA A 148 5.05 -10.50 -9.53
C ALA A 148 5.39 -10.65 -8.03
N HIS A 149 5.72 -9.55 -7.34
CA HIS A 149 6.00 -9.57 -5.90
C HIS A 149 4.75 -9.88 -5.07
N LEU A 150 3.59 -9.31 -5.42
CA LEU A 150 2.33 -9.60 -4.74
C LEU A 150 2.01 -11.09 -4.79
N PHE A 151 2.00 -11.68 -5.99
CA PHE A 151 1.66 -13.10 -6.15
C PHE A 151 2.71 -14.01 -5.51
N THR A 152 4.00 -13.72 -5.69
CA THR A 152 5.07 -14.54 -5.11
C THR A 152 5.01 -14.53 -3.58
N LEU A 153 4.89 -13.35 -2.97
CA LEU A 153 4.80 -13.24 -1.51
C LEU A 153 3.50 -13.83 -0.95
N ALA A 154 2.38 -13.68 -1.67
CA ALA A 154 1.12 -14.30 -1.29
C ALA A 154 1.21 -15.83 -1.30
N ILE A 155 1.86 -16.41 -2.32
CA ILE A 155 2.09 -17.86 -2.40
C ILE A 155 2.98 -18.33 -1.26
N VAL A 156 4.13 -17.67 -1.03
CA VAL A 156 5.05 -18.04 0.06
C VAL A 156 4.35 -17.97 1.41
N TYR A 157 3.59 -16.90 1.66
CA TYR A 157 2.81 -16.73 2.88
C TYR A 157 1.76 -17.85 3.05
N ALA A 158 1.01 -18.15 1.99
CA ALA A 158 -0.02 -19.20 2.01
C ALA A 158 0.59 -20.58 2.26
N LEU A 159 1.69 -20.93 1.60
CA LEU A 159 2.40 -22.20 1.83
C LEU A 159 2.92 -22.28 3.26
N GLY A 160 3.52 -21.20 3.77
CA GLY A 160 3.96 -21.13 5.18
C GLY A 160 2.81 -21.41 6.16
N ASN A 161 1.64 -20.82 5.93
CA ASN A 161 0.46 -21.03 6.76
C ASN A 161 -0.13 -22.46 6.65
N ILE A 162 0.08 -23.15 5.53
CA ILE A 162 -0.36 -24.54 5.32
C ILE A 162 0.59 -25.54 5.99
N PHE A 163 1.90 -25.36 5.82
CA PHE A 163 2.92 -26.34 6.23
C PHE A 163 3.47 -26.13 7.64
N TRP A 164 3.44 -24.90 8.18
CA TRP A 164 4.05 -24.55 9.46
C TRP A 164 3.01 -24.28 10.56
N LYS A 165 1.88 -25.01 10.57
CA LYS A 165 0.90 -24.92 11.66
C LYS A 165 1.49 -25.36 13.00
#